data_AF-A0A5C4J2U3-F1
#
_entry.id   AF-A0A5C4J2U3-F1
#
_cell.length_a   1.000
_cell.length_b   1.000
_cell.length_c   1.000
_cell.angle_alpha   90.00
_cell.angle_beta   90.00
_cell.angle_gamma   90.00
#
_symmetry.space_group_name_H-M   'P 1'
#
loop_
_entity.id
_entity.type
_entity.pdbx_description
1 polymer ?
#
loop_
_entity_poly.entity_id
_entity_poly.type
_entity_poly.pdbx_seq_one_letter_code
_entity_poly.pdbx_strand_id
1 'polypeptide(L)'
;MKSVEPEVFLVARPELDYDEIARYLRDVGGESWLERLDRGDLDDELNDPQNLAEFAGRLCYRSWEPGLNPNVVKIRTDSGQYLENILRSLHGSVLEHVSFSFVLHNVSRVLTHELVRHRPGVAISQESMRFVRLQDIPFWFPDWAREDAELMKRATAMLEQMEEFQAWMAGHFGLDDEGVPFKEKKHKTSFMRRFAPEGVGTGLVWTANVRTLRHTLENRTAPGAEEEIRLLFGKIGEVVRKEAPDLFGDYVVEDGTWVPEWRKV
;
A
#
# COMPACT_ATOMS: atom_id res chain seq x y z
N MET A 1 12.60 16.57 19.46
CA MET A 1 12.04 16.34 18.11
C MET A 1 12.87 15.31 17.36
N LYS A 2 12.22 14.29 16.79
CA LYS A 2 12.89 13.26 15.99
C LYS A 2 12.64 13.51 14.50
N SER A 3 13.68 13.86 13.74
CA SER A 3 13.58 13.94 12.28
C SER A 3 13.41 12.53 11.71
N VAL A 4 12.45 12.35 10.80
CA VAL A 4 12.15 11.05 10.18
C VAL A 4 11.91 11.19 8.68
N GLU A 5 11.86 10.06 7.96
CA GLU A 5 11.52 9.94 6.54
C GLU A 5 10.38 8.94 6.36
N PRO A 6 9.43 9.17 5.43
CA PRO A 6 8.42 8.18 5.08
C PRO A 6 9.01 6.85 4.60
N GLU A 7 8.57 5.76 5.21
CA GLU A 7 9.02 4.40 4.92
C GLU A 7 7.86 3.49 4.53
N VAL A 8 8.13 2.55 3.63
CA VAL A 8 7.17 1.56 3.11
C VAL A 8 7.77 0.18 3.30
N PHE A 9 7.06 -0.68 4.00
CA PHE A 9 7.42 -2.09 4.17
C PHE A 9 6.30 -2.97 3.61
N LEU A 10 6.60 -3.83 2.65
CA LEU A 10 5.67 -4.86 2.21
C LEU A 10 5.64 -5.97 3.26
N VAL A 11 4.47 -6.23 3.84
CA VAL A 11 4.31 -7.22 4.92
C VAL A 11 3.37 -8.38 4.57
N ALA A 12 2.61 -8.27 3.48
CA ALA A 12 1.86 -9.40 2.94
C ALA A 12 1.65 -9.25 1.43
N ARG A 13 1.73 -10.37 0.73
CA ARG A 13 1.41 -10.56 -0.69
C ARG A 13 0.59 -11.86 -0.84
N PRO A 14 -0.19 -12.05 -1.92
CA PRO A 14 -0.91 -13.29 -2.15
C PRO A 14 0.03 -14.49 -2.26
N GLU A 15 -0.42 -15.62 -1.75
CA GLU A 15 0.22 -16.93 -1.88
C GLU A 15 -0.86 -17.91 -2.37
N LEU A 16 -0.54 -18.69 -3.40
CA LEU A 16 -1.49 -19.58 -4.05
C LEU A 16 -1.38 -20.99 -3.48
N ASP A 17 -2.54 -21.59 -3.19
CA ASP A 17 -2.64 -23.03 -2.93
C ASP A 17 -2.70 -23.77 -4.26
N TYR A 18 -1.54 -24.19 -4.76
CA TYR A 18 -1.44 -24.90 -6.03
C TYR A 18 -2.06 -26.30 -6.01
N ASP A 19 -2.18 -26.94 -4.85
CA ASP A 19 -2.84 -28.24 -4.73
C ASP A 19 -4.35 -28.11 -4.97
N GLU A 20 -4.97 -27.08 -4.37
CA GLU A 20 -6.38 -26.77 -4.59
C GLU A 20 -6.66 -26.25 -6.00
N ILE A 21 -5.74 -25.43 -6.57
CA ILE A 21 -5.82 -25.04 -7.98
C ILE A 21 -5.77 -26.27 -8.88
N ALA A 22 -4.84 -27.20 -8.64
CA ALA A 22 -4.72 -28.41 -9.42
C ALA A 22 -5.95 -29.31 -9.28
N ARG A 23 -6.53 -29.40 -8.07
CA ARG A 23 -7.78 -30.12 -7.82
C ARG A 23 -8.93 -29.56 -8.64
N TYR A 24 -9.07 -28.23 -8.72
CA TYR A 24 -10.05 -27.58 -9.57
C TYR A 24 -9.78 -27.79 -11.06
N LEU A 25 -8.52 -27.62 -11.51
CA LEU A 25 -8.17 -27.75 -12.93
C LEU A 25 -8.44 -29.16 -13.47
N ARG A 26 -8.21 -30.21 -12.67
CA ARG A 26 -8.60 -31.59 -13.01
C ARG A 26 -10.10 -31.76 -13.22
N ASP A 27 -10.93 -31.06 -12.45
CA ASP A 27 -12.39 -31.13 -12.58
C ASP A 27 -12.89 -30.47 -13.88
N VAL A 28 -12.20 -29.41 -14.31
CA VAL A 28 -12.58 -28.65 -15.52
C VAL A 28 -11.77 -29.00 -16.77
N GLY A 29 -10.84 -29.97 -16.69
CA GLY A 29 -9.96 -30.39 -17.78
C GLY A 29 -8.94 -29.33 -18.21
N GLY A 30 -8.52 -28.45 -17.29
CA GLY A 30 -7.64 -27.31 -17.55
C GLY A 30 -6.19 -27.52 -17.10
N GLU A 31 -5.75 -28.77 -16.94
CA GLU A 31 -4.46 -29.12 -16.34
C GLU A 31 -3.25 -28.59 -17.12
N SER A 32 -3.35 -28.33 -18.43
CA SER A 32 -2.26 -27.74 -19.21
C SER A 32 -1.83 -26.35 -18.73
N TRP A 33 -2.66 -25.63 -17.97
CA TRP A 33 -2.24 -24.41 -17.29
C TRP A 33 -1.16 -24.67 -16.23
N LEU A 34 -1.13 -25.86 -15.63
CA LEU A 34 -0.10 -26.26 -14.66
C LEU A 34 1.20 -26.66 -15.33
N GLU A 35 1.22 -27.08 -16.60
CA GLU A 35 2.44 -27.49 -17.29
C GLU A 35 3.51 -26.38 -17.35
N ARG A 36 3.11 -25.11 -17.20
CA ARG A 36 4.03 -23.98 -17.07
C ARG A 36 4.78 -23.95 -15.73
N LEU A 37 4.19 -24.53 -14.68
CA LEU A 37 4.85 -24.76 -13.40
C LEU A 37 5.98 -25.79 -13.56
N ASP A 38 5.72 -26.84 -14.34
CA ASP A 38 6.66 -27.95 -14.55
C ASP A 38 7.86 -27.56 -15.44
N ARG A 39 7.71 -26.55 -16.30
CA ARG A 39 8.76 -26.10 -17.24
C ARG A 39 9.84 -25.22 -16.62
N GLY A 40 9.71 -24.79 -15.37
CA GLY A 40 10.62 -23.81 -14.77
C GLY A 40 10.51 -22.40 -15.38
N ASP A 41 9.44 -22.14 -16.16
CA ASP A 41 9.10 -20.79 -16.66
C ASP A 41 8.75 -19.81 -15.49
N LEU A 42 8.86 -20.28 -14.25
CA LEU A 42 8.56 -19.62 -12.98
C LEU A 42 9.79 -19.57 -12.04
N ASP A 43 10.99 -19.78 -12.57
CA ASP A 43 12.25 -19.88 -11.79
C ASP A 43 12.77 -18.54 -11.21
N ASP A 44 12.01 -17.44 -11.35
CA ASP A 44 12.06 -16.33 -10.40
C ASP A 44 10.84 -16.49 -9.48
N GLU A 45 11.06 -16.88 -8.22
CA GLU A 45 10.05 -17.05 -7.14
C GLU A 45 8.60 -16.96 -7.64
N LEU A 46 7.95 -18.10 -7.93
CA LEU A 46 6.50 -18.22 -8.21
C LEU A 46 5.73 -16.91 -7.98
N ASN A 47 5.45 -16.16 -9.06
CA ASN A 47 4.80 -14.85 -8.95
C ASN A 47 3.28 -14.99 -8.77
N ASP A 48 2.91 -15.56 -7.62
CA ASP A 48 1.55 -15.79 -7.13
C ASP A 48 0.60 -14.60 -7.32
N PRO A 49 0.99 -13.33 -7.03
CA PRO A 49 0.13 -12.19 -7.33
C PRO A 49 -0.36 -12.15 -8.78
N GLN A 50 0.54 -12.39 -9.75
CA GLN A 50 0.23 -12.35 -11.17
C GLN A 50 -0.51 -13.60 -11.63
N ASN A 51 -0.12 -14.76 -11.10
CA ASN A 51 -0.79 -16.03 -11.36
C ASN A 51 -2.23 -16.01 -10.88
N LEU A 52 -2.53 -15.35 -9.75
CA LEU A 52 -3.89 -15.17 -9.27
C LEU A 52 -4.74 -14.36 -10.23
N ALA A 53 -4.20 -13.24 -10.76
CA ALA A 53 -4.90 -12.42 -11.74
C ALA A 53 -5.19 -13.21 -13.02
N GLU A 54 -4.19 -13.94 -13.55
CA GLU A 54 -4.40 -14.77 -14.74
C GLU A 54 -5.44 -15.87 -14.49
N PHE A 55 -5.32 -16.60 -13.38
CA PHE A 55 -6.24 -17.67 -12.99
C PHE A 55 -7.68 -17.15 -12.90
N ALA A 56 -7.89 -16.05 -12.17
CA ALA A 56 -9.21 -15.42 -12.06
C ALA A 56 -9.76 -14.97 -13.43
N GLY A 57 -8.90 -14.41 -14.28
CA GLY A 57 -9.28 -14.02 -15.64
C GLY A 57 -9.68 -15.20 -16.52
N ARG A 58 -8.92 -16.31 -16.48
CA ARG A 58 -9.19 -17.51 -17.29
C ARG A 58 -10.45 -18.22 -16.84
N LEU A 59 -10.71 -18.24 -15.54
CA LEU A 59 -11.90 -18.82 -14.94
C LEU A 59 -13.19 -18.24 -15.55
N CYS A 60 -13.24 -16.92 -15.78
CA CYS A 60 -14.40 -16.24 -16.37
C CYS A 60 -14.80 -16.78 -17.76
N TYR A 61 -13.84 -17.27 -18.54
CA TYR A 61 -14.06 -17.74 -19.91
C TYR A 61 -13.81 -19.24 -20.09
N ARG A 62 -13.42 -19.96 -19.02
CA ARG A 62 -12.91 -21.33 -19.09
C ARG A 62 -11.83 -21.50 -20.17
N SER A 63 -10.94 -20.51 -20.30
CA SER A 63 -9.90 -20.45 -21.32
C SER A 63 -8.61 -21.15 -20.89
N TRP A 64 -8.75 -22.36 -20.34
CA TRP A 64 -7.64 -23.22 -19.94
C TRP A 64 -7.07 -23.98 -21.15
N GLU A 65 -7.96 -24.58 -21.95
CA GLU A 65 -7.65 -25.26 -23.22
C GLU A 65 -8.65 -24.87 -24.31
N PRO A 66 -8.24 -24.89 -25.60
CA PRO A 66 -9.17 -24.78 -26.71
C PRO A 66 -10.27 -25.85 -26.64
N GLY A 67 -11.52 -25.44 -26.82
CA GLY A 67 -12.67 -26.37 -26.87
C GLY A 67 -13.35 -26.67 -25.54
N LEU A 68 -12.74 -26.39 -24.38
CA LEU A 68 -13.43 -26.53 -23.07
C LEU A 68 -14.62 -25.56 -22.93
N ASN A 69 -14.46 -24.38 -23.51
CA ASN A 69 -15.57 -23.49 -23.82
C ASN A 69 -15.80 -23.58 -25.34
N PRO A 70 -17.00 -23.95 -25.81
CA PRO A 70 -17.30 -24.04 -27.25
C PRO A 70 -17.01 -22.76 -28.04
N ASN A 71 -16.99 -21.60 -27.37
CA ASN A 71 -16.69 -20.31 -27.98
C ASN A 71 -15.18 -19.96 -27.99
N VAL A 72 -14.32 -20.75 -27.32
CA VAL A 72 -12.88 -20.52 -27.21
C VAL A 72 -12.14 -21.50 -28.11
N VAL A 73 -11.74 -21.01 -29.29
CA VAL A 73 -10.99 -21.79 -30.30
C VAL A 73 -9.48 -21.60 -30.21
N LYS A 74 -9.02 -20.56 -29.50
CA LYS A 74 -7.62 -20.26 -29.28
C LYS A 74 -7.45 -19.64 -27.90
N ILE A 75 -6.37 -20.00 -27.23
CA ILE A 75 -5.93 -19.42 -25.96
C ILE A 75 -4.60 -18.70 -26.14
N ARG A 76 -4.30 -17.74 -25.27
CA ARG A 76 -2.93 -17.23 -25.11
C ARG A 76 -2.21 -18.15 -24.14
N THR A 77 -0.99 -18.53 -24.48
CA THR A 77 -0.13 -19.41 -23.67
C THR A 77 0.95 -18.61 -22.93
N ASP A 78 1.26 -17.41 -23.40
CA ASP A 78 2.16 -16.46 -22.75
C ASP A 78 1.41 -15.66 -21.68
N SER A 79 1.88 -15.73 -20.43
CA SER A 79 1.25 -15.10 -19.26
C SER A 79 1.34 -13.57 -19.30
N GLY A 80 2.49 -13.02 -19.70
CA GLY A 80 2.70 -11.57 -19.79
C GLY A 80 1.73 -10.94 -20.81
N GLN A 81 1.63 -11.53 -22.00
CA GLN A 81 0.65 -11.12 -23.02
C GLN A 81 -0.80 -11.29 -22.57
N TYR A 82 -1.08 -12.26 -21.69
CA TYR A 82 -2.41 -12.44 -21.12
C TYR A 82 -2.76 -11.30 -20.16
N LEU A 83 -1.84 -10.97 -19.25
CA LEU A 83 -2.00 -9.89 -18.26
C LEU A 83 -2.04 -8.51 -18.93
N GLU A 84 -1.16 -8.25 -19.90
CA GLU A 84 -1.21 -7.04 -20.73
C GLU A 84 -2.57 -6.92 -21.43
N ASN A 85 -3.11 -8.03 -21.96
CA ASN A 85 -4.43 -8.01 -22.58
C ASN A 85 -5.56 -7.71 -21.57
N ILE A 86 -5.45 -8.12 -20.30
CA ILE A 86 -6.38 -7.72 -19.24
C ILE A 86 -6.37 -6.19 -19.07
N LEU A 87 -5.18 -5.59 -19.00
CA LEU A 87 -5.01 -4.14 -18.88
C LEU A 87 -5.58 -3.41 -20.10
N ARG A 88 -5.17 -3.81 -21.30
CA ARG A 88 -5.63 -3.23 -22.57
C ARG A 88 -7.15 -3.35 -22.77
N SER A 89 -7.76 -4.44 -22.30
CA SER A 89 -9.21 -4.66 -22.40
C SER A 89 -9.99 -4.00 -21.26
N LEU A 90 -9.31 -3.32 -20.32
CA LEU A 90 -9.90 -2.69 -19.14
C LEU A 90 -10.69 -3.66 -18.25
N HIS A 91 -10.23 -4.92 -18.16
CA HIS A 91 -10.86 -5.97 -17.35
C HIS A 91 -10.41 -5.89 -15.86
N GLY A 92 -10.45 -4.70 -15.27
CA GLY A 92 -9.82 -4.46 -13.96
C GLY A 92 -10.46 -5.14 -12.76
N SER A 93 -11.68 -5.68 -12.88
CA SER A 93 -12.28 -6.47 -11.79
C SER A 93 -11.45 -7.72 -11.46
N VAL A 94 -10.74 -8.27 -12.44
CA VAL A 94 -9.81 -9.40 -12.23
C VAL A 94 -8.67 -9.02 -11.28
N LEU A 95 -8.23 -7.76 -11.33
CA LEU A 95 -7.15 -7.24 -10.49
C LEU A 95 -7.58 -7.03 -9.03
N GLU A 96 -8.88 -7.05 -8.74
CA GLU A 96 -9.39 -6.87 -7.38
C GLU A 96 -9.13 -8.10 -6.48
N HIS A 97 -8.85 -9.26 -7.07
CA HIS A 97 -8.49 -10.48 -6.34
C HIS A 97 -7.07 -10.45 -5.76
N VAL A 98 -6.20 -9.58 -6.27
CA VAL A 98 -4.79 -9.50 -5.89
C VAL A 98 -4.62 -8.34 -4.91
N SER A 99 -4.19 -8.61 -3.68
CA SER A 99 -4.04 -7.59 -2.63
C SER A 99 -2.69 -7.64 -1.93
N PHE A 100 -2.11 -6.47 -1.67
CA PHE A 100 -0.86 -6.30 -0.94
C PHE A 100 -1.12 -5.53 0.36
N SER A 101 -0.38 -5.87 1.42
CA SER A 101 -0.43 -5.13 2.69
C SER A 101 0.91 -4.49 2.98
N PHE A 102 0.88 -3.20 3.29
CA PHE A 102 2.05 -2.40 3.59
C PHE A 102 1.98 -1.90 5.03
N VAL A 103 3.11 -1.89 5.73
CA VAL A 103 3.31 -0.98 6.86
C VAL A 103 3.88 0.31 6.30
N LEU A 104 3.15 1.39 6.49
CA LEU A 104 3.57 2.75 6.17
C LEU A 104 3.99 3.39 7.49
N HIS A 105 5.25 3.77 7.60
CA HIS A 105 5.84 4.28 8.84
C HIS A 105 6.44 5.66 8.63
N ASN A 106 6.52 6.45 9.72
CA ASN A 106 7.02 7.81 9.70
C ASN A 106 6.29 8.73 8.70
N VAL A 107 5.01 8.45 8.46
CA VAL A 107 4.12 9.26 7.62
C VAL A 107 3.29 10.20 8.48
N SER A 108 3.05 11.43 8.06
CA SER A 108 2.35 12.42 8.85
C SER A 108 0.85 12.13 8.99
N ARG A 109 0.22 12.72 10.01
CA ARG A 109 -1.24 12.70 10.11
C ARG A 109 -1.91 13.44 8.95
N VAL A 110 -1.28 14.48 8.38
CA VAL A 110 -1.72 15.15 7.14
C VAL A 110 -1.86 14.14 6.01
N LEU A 111 -0.79 13.40 5.70
CA LEU A 111 -0.79 12.39 4.64
C LEU A 111 -1.86 11.33 4.90
N THR A 112 -1.91 10.80 6.13
CA THR A 112 -2.86 9.72 6.42
C THR A 112 -4.31 10.18 6.27
N HIS A 113 -4.60 11.46 6.53
CA HIS A 113 -5.92 12.04 6.35
C HIS A 113 -6.34 12.11 4.87
N GLU A 114 -5.38 12.24 3.95
CA GLU A 114 -5.60 12.11 2.51
C GLU A 114 -5.72 10.65 2.07
N LEU A 115 -4.86 9.78 2.59
CA LEU A 115 -4.78 8.36 2.24
C LEU A 115 -6.09 7.62 2.57
N VAL A 116 -6.66 7.87 3.76
CA VAL A 116 -7.90 7.19 4.22
C VAL A 116 -9.15 7.58 3.43
N ARG A 117 -9.04 8.50 2.46
CA ARG A 117 -10.14 8.88 1.56
C ARG A 117 -10.34 7.86 0.44
N HIS A 118 -9.33 7.02 0.18
CA HIS A 118 -9.41 5.89 -0.75
C HIS A 118 -10.13 4.72 -0.07
N ARG A 119 -11.33 4.38 -0.56
CA ARG A 119 -12.26 3.44 0.10
C ARG A 119 -12.38 2.08 -0.57
N PRO A 120 -12.56 1.98 -1.90
CA PRO A 120 -12.72 0.68 -2.55
C PRO A 120 -11.44 -0.15 -2.44
N GLY A 121 -11.58 -1.46 -2.17
CA GLY A 121 -10.46 -2.39 -2.19
C GLY A 121 -9.37 -2.12 -1.15
N VAL A 122 -9.68 -1.38 -0.07
CA VAL A 122 -8.70 -0.95 0.95
C VAL A 122 -9.12 -1.39 2.34
N ALA A 123 -8.14 -1.76 3.17
CA ALA A 123 -8.29 -1.94 4.61
C ALA A 123 -7.20 -1.15 5.36
N ILE A 124 -7.55 -0.58 6.52
CA ILE A 124 -6.66 0.34 7.25
C ILE A 124 -6.66 0.01 8.75
N SER A 125 -5.47 -0.15 9.31
CA SER A 125 -5.24 -0.18 10.76
C SER A 125 -4.19 0.85 11.13
N GLN A 126 -4.58 1.92 11.81
CA GLN A 126 -3.68 3.03 12.13
C GLN A 126 -3.38 3.10 13.63
N GLU A 127 -2.16 3.51 13.95
CA GLU A 127 -1.76 3.81 15.32
C GLU A 127 -2.74 4.79 15.99
N SER A 128 -3.22 4.40 17.17
CA SER A 128 -4.25 5.17 17.85
C SER A 128 -3.64 6.16 18.82
N MET A 129 -3.67 7.46 18.48
CA MET A 129 -3.33 8.54 19.43
C MET A 129 -4.29 8.65 20.63
N ARG A 130 -5.32 7.78 20.75
CA ARG A 130 -6.09 7.62 22.00
C ARG A 130 -5.37 6.74 23.01
N PHE A 131 -4.49 5.87 22.54
CA PHE A 131 -3.80 4.83 23.30
C PHE A 131 -2.31 5.12 23.39
N VAL A 132 -1.68 5.40 22.24
CA VAL A 132 -0.28 5.76 22.15
C VAL A 132 -0.11 7.19 22.62
N ARG A 133 0.71 7.35 23.67
CA ARG A 133 1.09 8.66 24.22
C ARG A 133 2.33 9.14 23.46
N LEU A 134 2.27 10.36 22.96
CA LEU A 134 3.42 11.02 22.34
C LEU A 134 4.44 11.34 23.43
N GLN A 135 5.67 10.88 23.23
CA GLN A 135 6.84 11.24 24.04
C GLN A 135 7.75 12.13 23.23
N ASP A 136 8.02 11.69 22.00
CA ASP A 136 8.62 12.49 20.94
C ASP A 136 7.56 12.84 19.89
N ILE A 137 7.84 13.87 19.09
CA ILE A 137 7.13 14.20 17.87
C ILE A 137 8.07 13.86 16.70
N PRO A 138 7.88 12.68 16.07
CA PRO A 138 8.48 12.39 14.77
C PRO A 138 7.97 13.41 13.76
N PHE A 139 8.86 14.00 12.96
CA PHE A 139 8.46 15.00 11.96
C PHE A 139 9.34 14.87 10.71
N TRP A 140 8.68 14.87 9.55
CA TRP A 140 9.36 14.90 8.26
C TRP A 140 9.36 16.32 7.70
N PHE A 141 10.52 16.74 7.17
CA PHE A 141 10.67 17.99 6.45
C PHE A 141 11.08 17.68 5.01
N PRO A 142 10.47 18.30 3.99
CA PRO A 142 10.96 18.22 2.62
C PRO A 142 12.31 18.94 2.48
N ASP A 143 13.08 18.59 1.44
CA ASP A 143 14.45 19.08 1.26
C ASP A 143 14.53 20.61 1.19
N TRP A 144 13.60 21.26 0.47
CA TRP A 144 13.54 22.71 0.38
C TRP A 144 13.33 23.39 1.75
N ALA A 145 12.63 22.74 2.68
CA ALA A 145 12.43 23.27 4.03
C ALA A 145 13.69 23.10 4.88
N ARG A 146 14.44 22.00 4.69
CA ARG A 146 15.71 21.74 5.39
C ARG A 146 16.79 22.74 5.03
N GLU A 147 16.76 23.27 3.80
CA GLU A 147 17.71 24.26 3.30
C GLU A 147 17.47 25.67 3.90
N ASP A 148 16.29 25.94 4.46
CA ASP A 148 15.98 27.18 5.16
C ASP A 148 16.31 27.08 6.66
N ALA A 149 17.51 27.56 7.02
CA ALA A 149 18.00 27.53 8.40
C ALA A 149 17.13 28.32 9.39
N GLU A 150 16.49 29.42 8.97
CA GLU A 150 15.62 30.20 9.86
C GLU A 150 14.31 29.46 10.12
N LEU A 151 13.70 28.91 9.06
CA LEU A 151 12.51 28.08 9.16
C LEU A 151 12.77 26.88 10.08
N MET A 152 13.84 26.13 9.85
CA MET A 152 14.19 24.95 10.64
C MET A 152 14.39 25.29 12.12
N LYS A 153 15.07 26.41 12.42
CA LYS A 153 15.24 26.87 13.81
C LYS A 153 13.89 27.17 14.48
N ARG A 154 13.01 27.92 13.81
CA ARG A 154 11.69 28.30 14.37
C ARG A 154 10.77 27.08 14.50
N ALA A 155 10.73 26.22 13.49
CA ALA A 155 9.91 25.02 13.49
C ALA A 155 10.35 24.03 14.57
N THR A 156 11.66 23.78 14.70
CA THR A 156 12.20 22.88 15.73
C THR A 156 11.87 23.38 17.12
N ALA A 157 12.08 24.68 17.41
CA ALA A 157 11.74 25.26 18.71
C ALA A 157 10.25 25.14 19.05
N MET A 158 9.36 25.27 18.06
CA MET A 158 7.93 25.08 18.25
C MET A 158 7.58 23.61 18.57
N LEU A 159 8.19 22.65 17.86
CA LEU A 159 7.97 21.22 18.08
C LEU A 159 8.50 20.78 19.46
N GLU A 160 9.66 21.31 19.88
CA GLU A 160 10.22 21.08 21.22
C GLU A 160 9.28 21.57 22.32
N GLN A 161 8.70 22.78 22.17
CA GLN A 161 7.70 23.27 23.12
C GLN A 161 6.46 22.38 23.19
N MET A 162 6.02 21.81 22.06
CA MET A 162 4.90 20.87 22.04
C MET A 162 5.26 19.56 22.76
N GLU A 163 6.47 19.02 22.57
CA GLU A 163 6.96 17.84 23.30
C GLU A 163 7.04 18.09 24.81
N GLU A 164 7.63 19.21 25.23
CA GLU A 164 7.69 19.64 26.63
C GLU A 164 6.28 19.72 27.24
N PHE A 165 5.32 20.26 26.49
CA PHE A 165 3.93 20.34 26.94
C PHE A 165 3.26 18.96 27.05
N GLN A 166 3.53 18.03 26.13
CA GLN A 166 3.06 16.63 26.24
C GLN A 166 3.62 15.95 27.49
N ALA A 167 4.93 16.10 27.76
CA ALA A 167 5.59 15.55 28.93
C ALA A 167 5.05 16.18 30.23
N TRP A 168 4.88 17.50 30.25
CA TRP A 168 4.29 18.20 31.39
C TRP A 168 2.86 17.72 31.68
N MET A 169 2.00 17.57 30.67
CA MET A 169 0.65 17.04 30.85
C MET A 169 0.68 15.62 31.43
N ALA A 170 1.58 14.77 30.95
CA ALA A 170 1.72 13.41 31.46
C ALA A 170 2.08 13.38 32.95
N GLY A 171 3.04 14.20 33.37
CA GLY A 171 3.43 14.35 34.78
C GLY A 171 2.33 15.01 35.63
N HIS A 172 1.69 16.05 35.11
CA HIS A 172 0.60 16.76 35.80
C HIS A 172 -0.61 15.85 36.07
N PHE A 173 -0.90 14.94 35.15
CA PHE A 173 -1.96 13.94 35.33
C PHE A 173 -1.52 12.68 36.08
N GLY A 174 -0.25 12.60 36.52
CA GLY A 174 0.28 11.42 37.21
C GLY A 174 0.21 10.15 36.38
N LEU A 175 0.33 10.22 35.05
CA LEU A 175 0.06 9.07 34.17
C LEU A 175 1.04 7.90 34.37
N ASP A 176 2.21 8.19 34.91
CA ASP A 176 3.26 7.22 35.21
C ASP A 176 3.27 6.77 36.68
N ASP A 177 2.34 7.29 37.50
CA ASP A 177 2.18 6.87 38.89
C ASP A 177 1.70 5.41 38.98
N GLU A 178 2.12 4.73 40.03
CA GLU A 178 1.75 3.33 40.27
C GLU A 178 0.24 3.21 40.52
N GLY A 179 -0.39 2.19 39.91
CA GLY A 179 -1.80 1.89 40.12
C GLY A 179 -2.80 2.70 39.29
N VAL A 180 -2.35 3.68 38.49
CA VAL A 180 -3.25 4.47 37.62
C VAL A 180 -3.95 3.56 36.60
N PRO A 181 -5.29 3.47 36.59
CA PRO A 181 -6.02 2.57 35.69
C PRO A 181 -5.82 2.94 34.22
N PHE A 182 -5.73 1.92 33.36
CA PHE A 182 -5.58 2.11 31.91
C PHE A 182 -6.68 3.00 31.29
N LYS A 183 -7.92 2.88 31.78
CA LYS A 183 -9.06 3.71 31.33
C LYS A 183 -8.79 5.20 31.54
N GLU A 184 -8.14 5.55 32.63
CA GLU A 184 -7.79 6.93 32.95
C GLU A 184 -6.65 7.42 32.06
N LYS A 185 -5.57 6.61 31.92
CA LYS A 185 -4.47 6.91 30.99
C LYS A 185 -5.00 7.20 29.59
N LYS A 186 -5.83 6.30 29.05
CA LYS A 186 -6.48 6.45 27.74
C LYS A 186 -7.35 7.72 27.64
N HIS A 187 -8.10 8.06 28.68
CA HIS A 187 -8.95 9.26 28.68
C HIS A 187 -8.11 10.54 28.58
N LYS A 188 -7.04 10.63 29.37
CA LYS A 188 -6.11 11.77 29.37
C LYS A 188 -5.28 11.84 28.08
N THR A 189 -4.71 10.73 27.62
CA THR A 189 -4.00 10.64 26.32
C THR A 189 -4.90 11.10 25.16
N SER A 190 -6.17 10.70 25.15
CA SER A 190 -7.13 11.13 24.14
C SER A 190 -7.43 12.64 24.15
N PHE A 191 -7.21 13.33 25.28
CA PHE A 191 -7.25 14.79 25.35
C PHE A 191 -5.92 15.40 24.91
N MET A 192 -4.79 14.89 25.42
CA MET A 192 -3.44 15.37 25.12
C MET A 192 -3.12 15.42 23.62
N ARG A 193 -3.60 14.44 22.84
CA ARG A 193 -3.43 14.42 21.37
C ARG A 193 -4.00 15.64 20.64
N ARG A 194 -4.91 16.41 21.26
CA ARG A 194 -5.47 17.65 20.66
C ARG A 194 -4.41 18.73 20.47
N PHE A 195 -3.28 18.60 21.14
CA PHE A 195 -2.14 19.50 21.04
C PHE A 195 -1.00 18.92 20.19
N ALA A 196 -1.19 17.73 19.60
CA ALA A 196 -0.24 17.20 18.63
C ALA A 196 -0.38 17.95 17.30
N PRO A 197 0.73 18.26 16.60
CA PRO A 197 0.66 18.85 15.28
C PRO A 197 0.14 17.82 14.27
N GLU A 198 -0.57 18.26 13.23
CA GLU A 198 -0.99 17.36 12.13
C GLU A 198 0.22 16.78 11.37
N GLY A 199 1.37 17.44 11.41
CA GLY A 199 2.62 16.92 10.83
C GLY A 199 3.27 15.79 11.64
N VAL A 200 2.69 15.38 12.78
CA VAL A 200 3.26 14.29 13.59
C VAL A 200 3.32 12.99 12.78
N GLY A 201 4.50 12.41 12.69
CA GLY A 201 4.75 11.12 12.08
C GLY A 201 4.08 10.00 12.88
N THR A 202 3.46 9.07 12.17
CA THR A 202 2.73 7.94 12.72
C THR A 202 2.94 6.70 11.85
N GLY A 203 2.27 5.61 12.21
CA GLY A 203 2.30 4.35 11.46
C GLY A 203 0.90 3.81 11.18
N LEU A 204 0.76 3.11 10.07
CA LEU A 204 -0.43 2.34 9.74
C LEU A 204 -0.12 1.12 8.88
N VAL A 205 -0.94 0.10 9.02
CA VAL A 205 -1.10 -0.93 8.01
C VAL A 205 -2.13 -0.43 7.00
N TRP A 206 -1.77 -0.49 5.73
CA TRP A 206 -2.63 -0.18 4.60
C TRP A 206 -2.60 -1.37 3.63
N THR A 207 -3.75 -2.01 3.45
CA THR A 207 -3.93 -3.09 2.47
C THR A 207 -4.70 -2.54 1.29
N ALA A 208 -4.27 -2.86 0.07
CA ALA A 208 -4.95 -2.45 -1.15
C ALA A 208 -4.88 -3.53 -2.23
N ASN A 209 -5.97 -3.70 -2.98
CA ASN A 209 -5.96 -4.53 -4.18
C ASN A 209 -5.27 -3.82 -5.37
N VAL A 210 -4.84 -4.59 -6.38
CA VAL A 210 -4.08 -4.06 -7.52
C VAL A 210 -4.87 -2.99 -8.26
N ARG A 211 -6.19 -3.14 -8.41
CA ARG A 211 -7.03 -2.13 -9.06
C ARG A 211 -6.96 -0.79 -8.33
N THR A 212 -7.10 -0.81 -7.00
CA THR A 212 -6.98 0.40 -6.19
C THR A 212 -5.55 0.93 -6.20
N LEU A 213 -4.53 0.08 -6.12
CA LEU A 213 -3.13 0.49 -6.21
C LEU A 213 -2.86 1.27 -7.49
N ARG A 214 -3.28 0.74 -8.65
CA ARG A 214 -3.15 1.42 -9.94
C ARG A 214 -3.83 2.79 -9.94
N HIS A 215 -5.07 2.86 -9.47
CA HIS A 215 -5.82 4.12 -9.33
C HIS A 215 -5.09 5.12 -8.43
N THR A 216 -4.60 4.67 -7.27
CA THR A 216 -3.96 5.56 -6.29
C THR A 216 -2.58 6.02 -6.73
N LEU A 217 -1.78 5.17 -7.41
CA LEU A 217 -0.51 5.57 -8.00
C LEU A 217 -0.68 6.72 -8.98
N GLU A 218 -1.61 6.60 -9.94
CA GLU A 218 -1.86 7.66 -10.92
C GLU A 218 -2.29 8.97 -10.23
N ASN A 219 -3.23 8.90 -9.28
CA ASN A 219 -3.78 10.11 -8.67
C ASN A 219 -2.86 10.76 -7.63
N ARG A 220 -2.07 9.98 -6.90
CA ARG A 220 -1.27 10.46 -5.77
C ARG A 220 0.17 10.76 -6.10
N THR A 221 0.62 10.41 -7.29
CA THR A 221 1.91 10.85 -7.83
C THR A 221 1.78 12.03 -8.80
N ALA A 222 0.55 12.37 -9.22
CA ALA A 222 0.26 13.49 -10.10
C ALA A 222 0.87 14.82 -9.60
N PRO A 223 1.26 15.76 -10.50
CA PRO A 223 1.96 16.98 -10.11
C PRO A 223 1.23 17.88 -9.10
N GLY A 224 -0.10 17.81 -9.05
CA GLY A 224 -0.92 18.59 -8.11
C GLY A 224 -1.15 17.92 -6.75
N ALA A 225 -0.65 16.70 -6.54
CA ALA A 225 -0.73 16.04 -5.25
C ALA A 225 0.30 16.61 -4.26
N GLU A 226 0.00 16.50 -2.97
CA GLU A 226 0.87 16.97 -1.89
C GLU A 226 2.21 16.20 -1.89
N GLU A 227 3.29 16.86 -1.47
CA GLU A 227 4.66 16.38 -1.64
C GLU A 227 4.93 15.06 -0.90
N GLU A 228 4.49 14.93 0.35
CA GLU A 228 4.67 13.73 1.15
C GLU A 228 3.91 12.53 0.55
N ILE A 229 2.66 12.73 0.12
CA ILE A 229 1.87 11.64 -0.47
C ILE A 229 2.44 11.22 -1.84
N ARG A 230 3.02 12.15 -2.62
CA ARG A 230 3.75 11.81 -3.85
C ARG A 230 4.96 10.95 -3.56
N LEU A 231 5.78 11.33 -2.57
CA LEU A 231 6.94 10.56 -2.13
C LEU A 231 6.54 9.14 -1.69
N LEU A 232 5.50 9.04 -0.87
CA LEU A 232 5.00 7.75 -0.37
C LEU A 232 4.53 6.84 -1.51
N PHE A 233 3.72 7.35 -2.43
CA PHE A 233 3.22 6.55 -3.54
C PHE A 233 4.32 6.24 -4.57
N GLY A 234 5.35 7.07 -4.69
CA GLY A 234 6.56 6.72 -5.43
C GLY A 234 7.21 5.44 -4.88
N LYS A 235 7.43 5.38 -3.55
CA LYS A 235 7.98 4.20 -2.87
C LYS A 235 7.06 2.97 -2.99
N ILE A 236 5.74 3.14 -2.84
CA ILE A 236 4.78 2.05 -3.05
C ILE A 236 4.86 1.54 -4.49
N GLY A 237 4.95 2.45 -5.47
CA GLY A 237 5.07 2.13 -6.90
C GLY A 237 6.28 1.26 -7.19
N GLU A 238 7.44 1.61 -6.64
CA GLU A 238 8.68 0.83 -6.79
C GLU A 238 8.52 -0.59 -6.26
N VAL A 239 7.90 -0.73 -5.07
CA VAL A 239 7.63 -2.04 -4.47
C VAL A 239 6.71 -2.87 -5.36
N VAL A 240 5.54 -2.33 -5.75
CA VAL A 240 4.56 -3.13 -6.51
C VAL A 240 5.00 -3.43 -7.94
N ARG A 241 5.80 -2.55 -8.56
CA ARG A 241 6.42 -2.84 -9.87
C ARG A 241 7.41 -4.00 -9.79
N LYS A 242 8.15 -4.12 -8.68
CA LYS A 242 9.03 -5.27 -8.44
C LYS A 242 8.22 -6.55 -8.19
N GLU A 243 7.17 -6.47 -7.37
CA GLU A 243 6.39 -7.66 -6.98
C GLU A 243 5.46 -8.18 -8.09
N ALA A 244 4.90 -7.32 -8.94
CA ALA A 244 3.97 -7.71 -9.99
C ALA A 244 4.24 -6.93 -11.31
N PRO A 245 5.37 -7.22 -11.99
CA PRO A 245 5.85 -6.44 -13.13
C PRO A 245 4.88 -6.37 -14.30
N ASP A 246 4.13 -7.42 -14.65
CA ASP A 246 3.14 -7.42 -15.72
C ASP A 246 1.87 -6.63 -15.35
N LEU A 247 1.62 -6.39 -14.06
CA LEU A 247 0.48 -5.61 -13.57
C LEU A 247 0.79 -4.12 -13.38
N PHE A 248 2.08 -3.73 -13.38
CA PHE A 248 2.54 -2.35 -13.16
C PHE A 248 3.64 -1.89 -14.13
N GLY A 249 4.04 -2.73 -15.08
CA GLY A 249 5.12 -2.49 -16.03
C GLY A 249 4.76 -1.49 -17.13
N ASP A 250 3.46 -1.24 -17.33
CA ASP A 250 2.95 -0.22 -18.25
C ASP A 250 3.09 1.22 -17.72
N TYR A 251 3.55 1.39 -16.48
CA TYR A 251 3.82 2.71 -15.92
C TYR A 251 5.18 3.25 -16.35
N VAL A 252 5.20 4.48 -16.86
CA VAL A 252 6.40 5.31 -16.99
C VAL A 252 6.46 6.30 -15.83
N VAL A 253 7.66 6.61 -15.33
CA VAL A 253 7.85 7.60 -14.27
C VAL A 253 8.42 8.88 -14.87
N GLU A 254 7.65 9.97 -14.82
CA GLU A 254 8.01 11.29 -15.33
C GLU A 254 7.93 12.32 -14.21
N ASP A 255 9.08 12.88 -13.79
CA ASP A 255 9.15 13.86 -12.70
C ASP A 255 8.43 13.38 -11.41
N GLY A 256 8.67 12.11 -11.04
CA GLY A 256 8.03 11.45 -9.91
C GLY A 256 6.56 11.06 -10.13
N THR A 257 5.96 11.39 -11.27
CA THR A 257 4.60 11.01 -11.63
C THR A 257 4.57 9.63 -12.28
N TRP A 258 3.74 8.73 -11.78
CA TRP A 258 3.52 7.40 -12.32
C TRP A 258 2.38 7.44 -13.33
N VAL A 259 2.73 7.38 -14.62
CA VAL A 259 1.80 7.48 -15.75
C VAL A 259 1.59 6.11 -16.39
N PRO A 260 0.40 5.49 -16.30
CA PRO A 260 0.14 4.22 -16.96
C PRO A 260 -0.21 4.41 -18.44
N GLU A 261 0.18 3.45 -19.27
CA GLU A 261 -0.36 3.29 -20.62
C GLU A 261 -1.88 3.01 -20.58
N TRP A 262 -2.30 2.10 -19.68
CA TRP A 262 -3.70 1.69 -19.55
C TRP A 262 -4.35 2.32 -18.32
N ARG A 263 -5.13 3.38 -18.55
CA ARG A 263 -5.87 4.12 -17.51
C ARG A 263 -7.24 3.50 -17.23
N LYS A 264 -7.75 3.70 -16.01
CA LYS A 264 -9.10 3.26 -15.57
C LYS A 264 -9.34 1.75 -15.70
N VAL A 265 -8.28 0.95 -15.59
CA VAL A 265 -8.36 -0.49 -15.40
C VAL A 265 -8.99 -0.74 -14.03
#